data_AF-I9KS94-F1
#
_entry.id   AF-I9KS94-F1
#
_cell.length_a   1.000
_cell.length_b   1.000
_cell.length_c   1.000
_cell.angle_alpha   90.00
_cell.angle_beta   90.00
_cell.angle_gamma   90.00
#
_symmetry.space_group_name_H-M   'P 1'
#
loop_
_entity.id
_entity.type
_entity.pdbx_description
1 polymer ?
#
loop_
_entity_poly.entity_id
_entity_poly.type
_entity_poly.pdbx_seq_one_letter_code
_entity_poly.pdbx_strand_id
1 'polypeptide(L)' 'MKKRKLTDFGKLVNDRLAELNMTQKELSRLIGTSEPYLSMILHGERSGKKYMDKIKEILKL' A
#
# COMPACT_ATOMS: atom_id res chain seq x y z
N MET A 1 -6.93 19.50 -11.52
CA MET A 1 -6.07 18.52 -10.81
C MET A 1 -6.36 17.12 -11.34
N LYS A 2 -5.37 16.37 -11.84
CA LYS A 2 -5.59 14.96 -12.24
C LYS A 2 -5.89 14.14 -10.98
N LYS A 3 -7.01 13.41 -10.96
CA LYS A 3 -7.29 12.45 -9.89
C LYS A 3 -6.20 11.37 -9.91
N ARG A 4 -5.50 11.20 -8.79
CA ARG A 4 -4.55 10.10 -8.60
C ARG A 4 -5.34 8.79 -8.72
N LYS A 5 -4.86 7.87 -9.55
CA LYS A 5 -5.45 6.54 -9.73
C LYS A 5 -4.53 5.51 -9.08
N LEU A 6 -5.11 4.55 -8.38
CA LEU A 6 -4.36 3.41 -7.87
C LEU A 6 -3.81 2.59 -9.05
N THR A 7 -2.60 2.08 -8.86
CA THR A 7 -2.05 0.99 -9.68
C THR A 7 -2.82 -0.30 -9.44
N ASP A 8 -2.65 -1.32 -10.28
CA ASP A 8 -3.32 -2.61 -10.04
C ASP A 8 -2.84 -3.27 -8.74
N PHE A 9 -1.55 -3.12 -8.41
CA PHE A 9 -1.04 -3.49 -7.08
C PHE A 9 -1.69 -2.66 -5.97
N GLY A 10 -1.87 -1.36 -6.19
CA GLY A 10 -2.55 -0.47 -5.25
C GLY A 10 -3.99 -0.86 -4.97
N LYS A 11 -4.74 -1.31 -5.98
CA LYS A 11 -6.10 -1.84 -5.83
C LYS A 11 -6.10 -3.13 -5.01
N LEU A 12 -5.24 -4.10 -5.39
CA LEU A 12 -5.10 -5.38 -4.68
C LEU A 12 -4.80 -5.19 -3.20
N VAL A 13 -3.88 -4.27 -2.87
CA VAL A 13 -3.56 -3.92 -1.48
C VAL A 13 -4.79 -3.35 -0.77
N ASN A 14 -5.53 -2.44 -1.40
CA ASN A 14 -6.71 -1.82 -0.77
C ASN A 14 -7.84 -2.84 -0.53
N ASP A 15 -8.09 -3.71 -1.49
CA ASP A 15 -9.11 -4.76 -1.37
C ASP A 15 -8.74 -5.70 -0.22
N ARG A 16 -7.47 -6.10 -0.15
CA ARG A 16 -6.97 -6.98 0.94
C ARG A 16 -7.00 -6.31 2.31
N LEU A 17 -6.70 -5.01 2.38
CA LEU A 17 -6.83 -4.24 3.61
C LEU A 17 -8.29 -4.22 4.10
N ALA A 18 -9.25 -4.07 3.20
CA ALA A 18 -10.68 -4.13 3.53
C ALA A 18 -11.09 -5.52 4.05
N GLU A 19 -10.66 -6.61 3.42
CA GLU A 19 -10.89 -7.97 3.89
C GLU A 19 -10.33 -8.22 5.30
N LEU A 20 -9.22 -7.59 5.64
CA LEU A 20 -8.54 -7.72 6.93
C LEU A 20 -9.03 -6.70 7.98
N ASN A 21 -9.98 -5.84 7.65
CA ASN A 21 -10.37 -4.67 8.47
C ASN A 21 -9.16 -3.84 8.94
N MET A 22 -8.16 -3.69 8.07
CA MET A 22 -6.91 -2.98 8.35
C MET A 22 -6.83 -1.69 7.53
N THR A 23 -6.27 -0.63 8.13
CA THR A 23 -6.08 0.66 7.48
C THR A 23 -4.69 0.76 6.81
N GLN A 24 -4.55 1.65 5.83
CA GLN A 24 -3.23 1.97 5.26
C GLN A 24 -2.26 2.51 6.33
N LYS A 25 -2.78 3.24 7.33
CA LYS A 25 -2.00 3.73 8.47
C LYS A 25 -1.40 2.59 9.29
N GLU A 26 -2.19 1.55 9.59
CA GLU A 26 -1.69 0.37 10.31
C GLU A 26 -0.67 -0.39 9.48
N LEU A 27 -0.95 -0.66 8.20
CA LEU A 27 0.02 -1.29 7.31
C LEU A 27 1.33 -0.51 7.25
N SER A 28 1.26 0.82 7.14
CA SER A 28 2.44 1.69 7.09
C SER A 28 3.32 1.55 8.34
N ARG A 29 2.71 1.43 9.52
CA ARG A 29 3.42 1.18 10.79
C ARG A 29 4.10 -0.19 10.78
N LEU A 30 3.41 -1.24 10.32
CA LEU A 30 3.95 -2.60 10.30
C LEU A 30 5.15 -2.73 9.35
N ILE A 31 5.14 -2.06 8.19
CA ILE A 31 6.27 -2.08 7.25
C ILE A 31 7.36 -1.04 7.57
N GLY A 32 7.15 -0.19 8.59
CA GLY A 32 8.09 0.83 9.03
C GLY A 32 8.22 2.03 8.08
N THR A 33 7.11 2.51 7.54
CA THR A 33 7.04 3.70 6.67
C THR A 33 5.93 4.66 7.12
N SER A 34 5.81 5.81 6.45
CA SER A 34 4.69 6.73 6.64
C SER A 34 3.52 6.42 5.71
N GLU A 35 2.29 6.68 6.18
CA GLU A 35 1.06 6.53 5.40
C GLU A 35 1.09 7.33 4.08
N PRO A 36 1.56 8.60 4.01
CA PRO A 36 1.69 9.31 2.75
C PRO A 36 2.67 8.63 1.77
N TYR A 37 3.77 8.08 2.29
CA TYR A 37 4.75 7.38 1.45
C TYR A 37 4.18 6.06 0.91
N LEU A 38 3.44 5.31 1.74
CA LEU A 38 2.69 4.14 1.28
C LEU A 38 1.70 4.51 0.19
N SER A 39 0.91 5.57 0.38
CA SER A 39 -0.04 6.05 -0.63
C SER A 39 0.66 6.40 -1.95
N MET A 40 1.83 7.05 -1.92
CA MET A 40 2.62 7.32 -3.14
C MET A 40 3.06 6.03 -3.85
N ILE A 41 3.38 4.96 -3.12
CA ILE A 41 3.69 3.65 -3.72
C ILE A 41 2.45 3.07 -4.42
N LEU A 42 1.29 3.07 -3.75
CA LEU A 42 0.06 2.48 -4.29
C LEU A 42 -0.43 3.21 -5.56
N HIS A 43 -0.12 4.51 -5.68
CA HIS A 43 -0.43 5.34 -6.86
C HIS A 43 0.70 5.37 -7.92
N GLY A 44 1.81 4.64 -7.69
CA GLY A 44 2.92 4.55 -8.65
C GLY A 44 3.84 5.79 -8.70
N GLU A 45 3.71 6.72 -7.76
CA GLU A 45 4.60 7.89 -7.63
C GLU A 45 5.96 7.55 -7.01
N ARG A 46 6.04 6.39 -6.34
CA ARG A 46 7.27 5.81 -5.80
C ARG A 46 7.31 4.33 -6.17
N SER A 47 8.49 3.84 -6.53
CA SER A 47 8.66 2.43 -6.90
C SER A 47 8.36 1.49 -5.72
N GLY A 48 8.68 1.91 -4.49
CA GLY A 48 8.36 1.15 -3.29
C GLY A 48 9.02 -0.23 -3.20
N LYS A 49 10.03 -0.52 -4.03
CA LYS A 49 10.64 -1.87 -4.16
C LYS A 49 11.01 -2.49 -2.81
N LYS A 50 11.62 -1.69 -1.91
CA LYS A 50 11.97 -2.12 -0.54
C LYS A 50 10.78 -2.58 0.30
N TYR A 51 9.59 -2.04 0.04
CA TYR A 51 8.38 -2.28 0.82
C TYR A 51 7.44 -3.29 0.16
N MET A 52 7.54 -3.53 -1.16
CA MET A 52 6.66 -4.45 -1.87
C MET A 52 6.67 -5.85 -1.27
N ASP A 53 7.85 -6.39 -0.98
CA ASP A 53 7.97 -7.75 -0.42
C ASP A 53 7.34 -7.83 0.98
N LYS A 54 7.60 -6.82 1.84
CA LYS A 54 6.96 -6.73 3.16
C LYS A 54 5.44 -6.55 3.10
N ILE A 55 4.94 -5.77 2.15
CA ILE A 55 3.50 -5.59 1.95
C ILE A 55 2.87 -6.93 1.58
N LYS A 56 3.48 -7.68 0.65
CA LYS A 56 3.00 -9.01 0.27
C LYS A 56 3.03 -9.99 1.43
N GLU A 57 4.11 -10.00 2.21
CA GLU A 57 4.25 -10.85 3.40
C GLU A 57 3.15 -10.59 4.43
N ILE A 58 2.92 -9.33 4.81
CA ILE A 58 1.93 -8.95 5.84
C ILE A 58 0.51 -9.22 5.35
N LEU A 59 0.22 -8.88 4.09
CA LEU A 59 -1.12 -9.03 3.51
C LEU A 59 -1.40 -10.45 2.99
N LYS A 60 -0.38 -11.32 2.95
CA LYS A 60 -0.43 -12.67 2.38
C LYS A 60 -0.90 -12.66 0.92
N LEU A 61 -0.28 -11.80 0.11
CA LEU A 61 -0.51 -11.60 -1.33
C LEU A 61 0.53 -12.31 -2.20
#